data_AF-A0A5D9BZK0-F1
#
_entry.id   AF-A0A5D9BZK0-F1
#
_cell.length_a   1.000
_cell.length_b   1.000
_cell.length_c   1.000
_cell.angle_alpha   90.00
_cell.angle_beta   90.00
_cell.angle_gamma   90.00
#
_symmetry.space_group_name_H-M   'P 1'
#
loop_
_entity.id
_entity.type
_entity.pdbx_description
1 polymer ?
#
loop_
_entity_poly.entity_id
_entity_poly.type
_entity_poly.pdbx_seq_one_letter_code
_entity_poly.pdbx_strand_id
1 'polypeptide(L)'
;MSDDPEIVDLPSLRALATSGVYLLLLDGVVVYVGQAVDMRRRIGQHISDGLKDFDAVAFFRYRPDQLAKRERALIIKYAPRYNQCGITKRFRAANDGASRSLPPQPEPSTRKEARGVRAMMIRARQRSSGC
;
A
#
# COMPACT_ATOMS: atom_id res chain seq x y z
N MET A 1 -35.90 -26.28 10.04
CA MET A 1 -34.60 -25.60 10.00
C MET A 1 -34.92 -24.14 10.24
N SER A 2 -34.57 -23.61 11.40
CA SER A 2 -34.91 -22.22 11.75
C SER A 2 -33.86 -21.31 11.12
N ASP A 3 -34.29 -20.50 10.15
CA ASP A 3 -33.50 -19.46 9.51
C ASP A 3 -33.42 -18.23 10.43
N ASP A 4 -32.84 -18.40 11.61
CA ASP A 4 -32.61 -17.27 12.50
C ASP A 4 -31.45 -16.43 11.96
N PRO A 5 -31.65 -15.12 11.73
CA PRO A 5 -30.61 -14.28 11.16
C PRO A 5 -29.44 -14.16 12.14
N GLU A 6 -28.25 -14.49 11.67
CA GLU A 6 -27.02 -14.23 12.42
C GLU A 6 -26.78 -12.71 12.46
N ILE A 7 -27.06 -12.09 13.61
CA ILE A 7 -26.79 -10.67 13.84
C ILE A 7 -25.30 -10.51 14.18
N VAL A 8 -24.51 -10.08 13.20
CA VAL A 8 -23.09 -9.76 13.38
C VAL A 8 -22.96 -8.29 13.75
N ASP A 9 -22.37 -8.00 14.91
CA ASP A 9 -22.09 -6.64 15.35
C ASP A 9 -21.05 -6.01 14.41
N LEU A 10 -21.34 -4.84 13.83
CA LEU A 10 -20.51 -4.18 12.80
C LEU A 10 -19.86 -2.87 13.31
N PRO A 11 -19.05 -2.90 14.39
CA PRO A 11 -18.31 -1.72 14.86
C PRO A 11 -17.28 -1.23 13.83
N SER A 12 -16.88 -2.08 12.86
CA SER A 12 -15.91 -1.77 11.81
C SER A 12 -16.46 -0.88 10.67
N LEU A 13 -17.77 -0.87 10.42
CA LEU A 13 -18.32 -0.14 9.26
C LEU A 13 -18.34 1.38 9.45
N ARG A 14 -18.67 1.86 10.66
CA ARG A 14 -18.61 3.30 10.96
C ARG A 14 -17.18 3.82 10.88
N ALA A 15 -16.21 2.99 11.29
CA ALA A 15 -14.80 3.31 11.17
C ALA A 15 -14.36 3.49 9.71
N LEU A 16 -14.88 2.64 8.82
CA LEU A 16 -14.62 2.68 7.38
C LEU A 16 -15.34 3.81 6.66
N ALA A 17 -16.43 4.36 7.21
CA ALA A 17 -17.14 5.49 6.61
C ALA A 17 -16.36 6.83 6.67
N THR A 18 -15.17 6.85 7.30
CA THR A 18 -14.36 8.05 7.47
C THR A 18 -13.33 8.25 6.35
N SER A 19 -12.73 9.43 6.31
CA SER A 19 -11.63 9.73 5.39
C SER A 19 -10.33 9.04 5.80
N GLY A 20 -9.58 8.54 4.82
CA GLY A 20 -8.33 7.85 5.07
C GLY A 20 -7.69 7.23 3.85
N VAL A 21 -6.64 6.45 4.12
CA VAL A 21 -5.93 5.63 3.13
C VAL A 21 -6.19 4.17 3.45
N TYR A 22 -6.62 3.39 2.46
CA TYR A 22 -6.87 1.96 2.55
C TYR A 22 -5.82 1.17 1.77
N LEU A 23 -5.60 -0.06 2.22
CA LEU A 23 -4.71 -1.07 1.66
C LEU A 23 -5.56 -2.27 1.28
N LEU A 24 -5.43 -2.75 0.06
CA LEU A 24 -5.97 -4.06 -0.32
C LEU A 24 -4.85 -5.09 -0.19
N LEU A 25 -5.15 -6.22 0.44
CA LEU A 25 -4.20 -7.29 0.71
C LEU A 25 -4.65 -8.58 0.01
N LEU A 26 -3.68 -9.34 -0.48
CA LEU A 26 -3.88 -10.71 -0.96
C LEU A 26 -2.82 -11.58 -0.30
N ASP A 27 -3.22 -12.63 0.42
CA ASP A 27 -2.33 -13.50 1.19
C ASP A 27 -1.40 -12.70 2.13
N GLY A 28 -1.94 -11.62 2.72
CA GLY A 28 -1.19 -10.72 3.61
C GLY A 28 -0.23 -9.74 2.89
N VAL A 29 -0.15 -9.76 1.56
CA VAL A 29 0.69 -8.85 0.76
C VAL A 29 -0.13 -7.66 0.27
N VAL A 30 0.39 -6.44 0.42
CA VAL A 30 -0.28 -5.23 -0.08
C VAL A 30 -0.24 -5.18 -1.61
N VAL A 31 -1.39 -5.36 -2.25
CA VAL A 31 -1.52 -5.36 -3.72
C VAL A 31 -1.99 -4.02 -4.29
N TYR A 32 -2.64 -3.19 -3.47
CA TYR A 32 -3.10 -1.85 -3.84
C TYR A 32 -3.15 -0.91 -2.64
N VAL A 33 -2.89 0.38 -2.88
CA VAL A 33 -3.05 1.48 -1.94
C VAL A 33 -3.95 2.52 -2.58
N GLY A 34 -4.95 3.01 -1.86
CA GLY A 34 -5.79 4.11 -2.33
C GLY A 34 -6.26 5.01 -1.21
N GLN A 35 -6.61 6.25 -1.55
CA GLN A 35 -7.26 7.19 -0.62
C GLN A 35 -8.76 7.36 -0.89
N ALA A 36 -9.51 7.78 0.13
CA ALA A 36 -10.89 8.26 -0.04
C ALA A 36 -11.31 9.19 1.11
N VAL A 37 -12.28 10.07 0.82
CA VAL A 37 -13.05 10.79 1.85
C VAL A 37 -14.12 9.92 2.50
N ASP A 38 -14.60 8.91 1.76
CA ASP A 38 -15.50 7.84 2.21
C ASP A 38 -14.88 6.50 1.80
N MET A 39 -14.11 5.88 2.71
CA MET A 39 -13.42 4.63 2.42
C MET A 39 -14.40 3.47 2.21
N ARG A 40 -15.49 3.41 2.99
CA ARG A 40 -16.52 2.36 2.89
C ARG A 40 -17.07 2.29 1.47
N ARG A 41 -17.52 3.43 0.92
CA ARG A 41 -18.03 3.49 -0.45
C ARG A 41 -16.97 3.08 -1.47
N ARG A 42 -15.73 3.53 -1.29
CA ARG A 42 -14.66 3.24 -2.25
C ARG A 42 -14.21 1.78 -2.23
N ILE A 43 -14.12 1.16 -1.05
CA ILE A 43 -13.80 -0.26 -0.88
C ILE A 43 -14.94 -1.12 -1.45
N GLY A 44 -16.20 -0.78 -1.13
CA GLY A 44 -17.37 -1.45 -1.69
C GLY A 44 -17.38 -1.42 -3.22
N GLN A 45 -16.97 -0.31 -3.84
CA GLN A 45 -16.80 -0.23 -5.29
C GLN A 45 -15.75 -1.23 -5.81
N HIS A 46 -14.57 -1.35 -5.18
CA HIS A 46 -13.56 -2.32 -5.64
C HIS A 46 -14.04 -3.77 -5.50
N ILE A 47 -14.82 -4.08 -4.45
CA ILE A 47 -15.45 -5.40 -4.29
C ILE A 47 -16.43 -5.64 -5.43
N SER A 48 -17.32 -4.67 -5.72
CA SER A 48 -18.33 -4.79 -6.76
C SER A 48 -17.73 -4.84 -8.17
N ASP A 49 -16.63 -4.13 -8.43
CA ASP A 49 -15.99 -4.06 -9.74
C ASP A 49 -15.24 -5.38 -10.06
N GLY A 50 -14.74 -6.09 -9.06
CA GLY A 50 -13.98 -7.33 -9.23
C GLY A 50 -12.66 -7.18 -10.02
N LEU A 51 -12.17 -5.95 -10.23
CA LEU A 51 -10.99 -5.67 -11.06
C LEU A 51 -9.65 -5.91 -10.35
N LYS A 52 -9.66 -6.14 -9.03
CA LYS A 52 -8.46 -6.36 -8.22
C LYS A 52 -8.70 -7.57 -7.34
N ASP A 53 -7.72 -8.47 -7.31
CA ASP A 53 -7.76 -9.62 -6.41
C ASP A 53 -7.22 -9.22 -5.04
N PHE A 54 -8.03 -9.38 -4.00
CA PHE A 54 -7.69 -9.15 -2.60
C PHE A 54 -8.62 -9.97 -1.69
N ASP A 55 -8.12 -10.39 -0.53
CA ASP A 55 -8.85 -11.16 0.48
C ASP A 55 -9.08 -10.37 1.79
N ALA A 56 -8.32 -9.28 1.98
CA ALA A 56 -8.37 -8.47 3.18
C ALA A 56 -8.15 -6.98 2.88
N VAL A 57 -8.61 -6.16 3.82
CA VAL A 57 -8.48 -4.71 3.75
C VAL A 57 -7.96 -4.17 5.08
N ALA A 58 -6.95 -3.30 5.01
CA ALA A 58 -6.48 -2.51 6.15
C ALA A 58 -6.61 -1.02 5.84
N PHE A 59 -6.67 -0.16 6.87
CA PHE A 59 -6.83 1.28 6.65
C PHE A 59 -6.23 2.13 7.76
N PHE A 60 -5.95 3.38 7.41
CA PHE A 60 -5.52 4.43 8.33
C PHE A 60 -6.41 5.65 8.14
N ARG A 61 -6.94 6.18 9.24
CA ARG A 61 -7.72 7.43 9.20
C ARG A 61 -6.79 8.63 9.09
N TYR A 62 -7.12 9.54 8.20
CA TYR A 62 -6.40 10.79 8.02
C TYR A 62 -7.37 11.90 7.67
N ARG A 63 -6.96 13.14 7.92
CA ARG A 63 -7.71 14.29 7.42
C ARG A 63 -7.59 14.38 5.89
N PRO A 64 -8.59 14.94 5.19
CA PRO A 64 -8.57 15.10 3.73
C PRO A 64 -7.31 15.78 3.18
N ASP A 65 -6.77 16.78 3.88
CA ASP A 65 -5.56 17.53 3.49
C ASP A 65 -4.27 16.70 3.56
N GLN A 66 -4.30 15.56 4.27
CA GLN A 66 -3.13 14.69 4.44
C GLN A 66 -3.13 13.48 3.49
N LEU A 67 -4.27 13.17 2.86
CA LEU A 67 -4.47 11.90 2.17
C LEU A 67 -3.44 11.67 1.06
N ALA A 68 -3.24 12.65 0.18
CA ALA A 68 -2.33 12.52 -0.96
C ALA A 68 -0.88 12.27 -0.51
N LYS A 69 -0.43 12.98 0.55
CA LYS A 69 0.91 12.79 1.12
C LYS A 69 1.08 11.39 1.72
N ARG A 70 0.05 10.91 2.43
CA ARG A 70 0.07 9.60 3.11
C ARG A 70 -0.04 8.45 2.11
N GLU A 71 -0.91 8.55 1.13
CA GLU A 71 -1.04 7.60 0.02
C GLU A 71 0.31 7.45 -0.70
N ARG A 72 0.92 8.56 -1.12
CA ARG A 72 2.22 8.53 -1.81
C ARG A 72 3.30 7.84 -0.97
N ALA A 73 3.39 8.15 0.33
CA ALA A 73 4.35 7.52 1.22
C ALA A 73 4.15 6.00 1.33
N LEU A 74 2.89 5.54 1.37
CA LEU A 74 2.56 4.12 1.45
C LEU A 74 2.80 3.41 0.11
N ILE A 75 2.51 4.05 -1.03
CA ILE A 75 2.85 3.51 -2.35
C ILE A 75 4.36 3.33 -2.50
N ILE A 76 5.17 4.31 -2.09
CA ILE A 76 6.63 4.20 -2.11
C ILE A 76 7.09 3.06 -1.19
N LYS A 77 6.50 2.95 0.01
CA LYS A 77 6.87 1.94 1.00
C LYS A 77 6.57 0.52 0.55
N TYR A 78 5.39 0.28 -0.06
CA TYR A 78 4.91 -1.07 -0.37
C TYR A 78 5.09 -1.46 -1.84
N ALA A 79 5.33 -0.49 -2.74
CA ALA A 79 5.43 -0.70 -4.18
C ALA A 79 4.34 -1.63 -4.78
N PRO A 80 3.06 -1.47 -4.41
CA PRO A 80 2.01 -2.44 -4.72
C PRO A 80 1.74 -2.59 -6.22
N ARG A 81 1.54 -3.83 -6.68
CA ARG A 81 1.41 -4.17 -8.12
C ARG A 81 0.36 -3.34 -8.86
N TYR A 82 -0.79 -3.08 -8.25
CA TYR A 82 -1.88 -2.37 -8.92
C TYR A 82 -1.73 -0.84 -8.94
N ASN A 83 -0.82 -0.25 -8.16
CA ASN A 83 -0.52 1.19 -8.28
C ASN A 83 0.53 1.48 -9.37
N GLN A 84 1.26 0.46 -9.81
CA GLN A 84 2.31 0.61 -10.80
C GLN A 84 1.74 1.00 -12.18
N CYS A 85 0.55 0.55 -12.56
CA CYS A 85 -0.08 0.90 -13.85
C CYS A 85 -0.49 2.39 -14.00
N GLY A 86 -0.68 3.13 -12.90
CA GLY A 86 -0.97 4.57 -12.94
C GLY A 86 0.28 5.45 -12.90
N ILE A 87 1.31 5.00 -12.17
CA ILE A 87 2.58 5.70 -11.98
C ILE A 87 3.52 5.49 -13.17
N THR A 88 3.57 4.28 -13.74
CA THR A 88 4.39 3.98 -14.92
C THR A 88 4.06 4.86 -16.14
N LYS A 89 2.81 5.32 -16.30
CA LYS A 89 2.45 6.27 -17.37
C LYS A 89 3.10 7.65 -17.21
N ARG A 90 3.31 8.13 -15.99
CA ARG A 90 3.87 9.48 -15.73
C ARG A 90 5.39 9.49 -15.57
N PHE A 91 5.98 8.40 -15.08
CA PHE A 91 7.44 8.31 -14.92
C PHE A 91 8.17 7.81 -16.18
N ARG A 92 7.53 6.99 -17.06
CA ARG A 92 8.12 6.66 -18.37
C ARG A 92 8.18 7.90 -19.27
N ALA A 93 7.11 8.69 -19.32
CA ALA A 93 7.08 9.94 -20.08
C ALA A 93 8.15 10.97 -19.65
N ALA A 94 8.61 10.95 -18.39
CA ALA A 94 9.66 11.84 -17.89
C ALA A 94 11.09 11.31 -18.14
N ASN A 95 11.27 10.01 -18.40
CA ASN A 95 12.58 9.39 -18.58
C ASN A 95 12.90 9.06 -20.05
N ASP A 96 11.90 8.97 -20.93
CA ASP A 96 12.08 8.67 -22.36
C ASP A 96 12.71 9.85 -23.16
N GLY A 97 12.92 11.01 -22.53
CA GLY A 97 13.67 12.13 -23.10
C GLY A 97 15.18 12.12 -22.79
N ALA A 98 15.65 11.27 -21.89
CA ALA A 98 17.05 11.27 -21.41
C ALA A 98 17.93 10.14 -21.98
N SER A 99 17.41 9.33 -22.91
CA SER A 99 18.17 8.25 -23.55
C SER A 99 18.80 8.71 -24.87
N ARG A 100 19.78 9.62 -24.78
CA ARG A 100 20.83 9.75 -25.81
C ARG A 100 22.13 9.22 -25.20
N SER A 101 22.49 8.01 -25.63
CA SER A 101 23.85 7.42 -25.64
C SER A 101 24.71 7.65 -24.39
N LEU A 102 24.72 6.68 -23.48
CA LEU A 102 25.87 6.48 -22.59
C LEU A 102 27.07 6.03 -23.44
N PRO A 103 28.25 6.66 -23.32
CA PRO A 103 29.47 6.14 -23.94
C PRO A 103 29.83 4.77 -23.33
N PRO A 104 30.51 3.90 -24.09
CA PRO A 104 30.91 2.58 -23.61
C PRO A 104 31.77 2.70 -22.36
N GLN A 105 31.36 2.02 -21.29
CA GLN A 105 32.09 1.97 -20.03
C GLN A 105 33.37 1.15 -20.21
N PRO A 106 34.52 1.56 -19.65
CA PRO A 106 35.71 0.72 -19.60
C PRO A 106 35.51 -0.44 -18.63
N GLU A 107 35.93 -1.63 -19.07
CA GLU A 107 35.84 -2.92 -18.38
C GLU A 107 36.48 -2.93 -16.97
N PRO A 108 36.01 -3.80 -16.05
CA PRO A 108 36.33 -3.74 -14.63
C PRO A 108 37.74 -4.27 -14.33
N SER A 109 38.65 -3.39 -13.93
CA SER A 109 39.88 -3.77 -13.24
C SER A 109 39.66 -3.79 -11.73
N THR A 110 39.99 -4.96 -11.16
CA THR A 110 40.29 -5.30 -9.78
C THR A 110 40.21 -4.20 -8.69
N ARG A 111 39.52 -4.53 -7.58
CA ARG A 111 40.10 -4.71 -6.22
C ARG A 111 39.21 -4.18 -5.07
N LYS A 112 38.81 -5.13 -4.20
CA LYS A 112 38.63 -5.10 -2.72
C LYS A 112 37.63 -4.16 -2.03
N GLU A 113 36.81 -4.82 -1.19
CA GLU A 113 36.38 -4.47 0.20
C GLU A 113 35.57 -3.16 0.38
N ALA A 114 34.48 -3.05 1.14
CA ALA A 114 34.07 -3.76 2.34
C ALA A 114 32.56 -3.54 2.63
N ARG A 115 31.95 -4.56 3.27
CA ARG A 115 31.06 -4.51 4.45
C ARG A 115 29.92 -3.48 4.53
N GLY A 116 28.72 -3.99 4.82
CA GLY A 116 27.75 -3.23 5.63
C GLY A 116 26.28 -3.64 5.55
N VAL A 117 25.94 -4.92 5.79
CA VAL A 117 24.55 -5.36 5.94
C VAL A 117 23.98 -4.82 7.27
N ARG A 118 22.83 -4.13 7.23
CA ARG A 118 22.01 -3.91 8.43
C ARG A 118 20.52 -4.10 8.11
N ALA A 119 20.04 -5.30 8.44
CA ALA A 119 18.64 -5.61 8.66
C ALA A 119 18.15 -4.93 9.95
N MET A 120 16.93 -4.38 9.95
CA MET A 120 16.30 -3.84 11.15
C MET A 120 14.93 -4.48 11.36
N MET A 121 14.86 -5.34 12.38
CA MET A 121 13.64 -5.93 12.91
C MET A 121 12.83 -4.86 13.67
N ILE A 122 11.52 -4.80 13.43
CA ILE A 122 10.58 -4.10 14.31
C ILE A 122 10.03 -5.12 15.31
N ARG A 123 10.49 -5.05 16.57
CA ARG A 123 9.84 -5.73 17.68
C ARG A 123 8.59 -4.95 18.08
N ALA A 124 7.44 -5.58 17.91
CA ALA A 124 6.19 -5.16 18.55
C ALA A 124 6.29 -5.43 20.06
N ARG A 125 6.07 -4.41 20.89
CA ARG A 125 5.80 -4.56 22.33
C ARG A 125 4.28 -4.50 22.55
N GLN A 126 3.67 -5.67 22.66
CA GLN A 126 2.56 -5.95 23.59
C GLN A 126 3.19 -6.14 25.00
N ARG A 127 2.60 -5.93 26.18
CA ARG A 127 1.23 -5.72 26.68
C ARG A 127 1.36 -5.17 28.13
N SER A 128 0.27 -4.58 28.60
CA SER A 128 -0.20 -4.39 29.99
C SER A 128 0.20 -5.45 31.03
N SER A 129 0.37 -5.04 32.30
CA SER A 129 -0.25 -5.61 33.54
C SER A 129 0.39 -5.05 34.83
N GLY A 130 -0.43 -4.63 35.80
CA GLY A 130 -0.09 -4.68 37.24
C GLY A 130 0.09 -3.36 37.99
N CYS A 131 -1.01 -2.82 38.54
CA CYS A 131 -1.26 -2.57 39.98
C CYS A 131 -2.56 -1.77 40.14
#